data_AF-A0A3D4B514-F1
#
_entry.id   AF-A0A3D4B514-F1
#
_cell.length_a   1.000
_cell.length_b   1.000
_cell.length_c   1.000
_cell.angle_alpha   90.00
_cell.angle_beta   90.00
_cell.angle_gamma   90.00
#
_symmetry.space_group_name_H-M   'P 1'
#
loop_
_entity.id
_entity.type
_entity.pdbx_description
1 polymer ?
#
loop_
_entity_poly.entity_id
_entity_poly.type
_entity_poly.pdbx_seq_one_letter_code
_entity_poly.pdbx_strand_id
1 'polypeptide(L)'
;MSQAEKQEPTKLTDEEKLKELNRMKLSATGFLAGVTLIFLVMVLLPVHNFWTELVQATAEAAMVGAMADWFAVTALFRHPMGLKIPHTAIIPTSKDQIGERLGQFFQHNFLTGDAITNKLQSMNIAGRVAGWLKTPSNKDQLANIVSKGLAGIVRAIDDESVHRVIRNALENRLAKVPVTPVLGKFLENILTDNKRKYLILGIMKMSGRLLKDYEIPIRIKIAEETPWWFPAPIDDKIYDRIVTMISQLKDNLEVNHSNPLYEQFDNLIDQLIHDLKHSEAFIERGEMIKTELLDDTLSGDLPIKVWHTIKSRLILHEGESSSATHEPIARGLMEIGEALSHDLAMQDRLNNGIETGIRHLINQYGDEIGKLIAH
;
A
#
# COMPACT_ATOMS: atom_id res chain seq x y z
N MET A 1 41.60 25.49 7.89
CA MET A 1 40.42 24.61 7.83
C MET A 1 40.91 23.22 7.47
N SER A 2 41.27 22.43 8.48
CA SER A 2 41.75 21.05 8.31
C SER A 2 40.52 20.14 8.38
N GLN A 3 40.07 19.64 7.24
CA GLN A 3 39.00 18.64 7.21
C GLN A 3 39.63 17.28 7.50
N ALA A 4 39.38 16.78 8.71
CA ALA A 4 39.61 15.41 9.09
C ALA A 4 38.69 14.52 8.25
N GLU A 5 39.26 13.96 7.18
CA GLU A 5 38.70 12.87 6.40
C GLU A 5 38.54 11.66 7.34
N LYS A 6 37.31 11.41 7.78
CA LYS A 6 36.94 10.16 8.47
C LYS A 6 37.19 9.02 7.51
N GLN A 7 38.34 8.36 7.64
CA GLN A 7 38.60 7.07 7.03
C GLN A 7 37.56 6.07 7.54
N GLU A 8 36.64 5.66 6.67
CA GLU A 8 35.86 4.44 6.85
C GLU A 8 36.85 3.26 7.01
N PRO A 9 36.64 2.36 7.98
CA PRO A 9 37.50 1.19 8.12
C PRO A 9 37.39 0.34 6.85
N THR A 10 38.47 0.28 6.09
CA THR A 10 38.61 -0.51 4.87
C THR A 10 38.25 -1.96 5.21
N LYS A 11 37.11 -2.45 4.69
CA LYS A 11 36.70 -3.84 4.89
C LYS A 11 37.74 -4.73 4.21
N LEU A 12 38.59 -5.39 5.01
CA LEU A 12 39.56 -6.38 4.54
C LEU A 12 38.88 -7.38 3.61
N THR A 13 39.51 -7.65 2.48
CA THR A 13 39.08 -8.69 1.54
C THR A 13 39.19 -10.07 2.21
N ASP A 14 38.39 -11.05 1.77
CA ASP A 14 38.37 -12.37 2.41
C ASP A 14 39.74 -13.09 2.32
N GLU A 15 40.53 -12.79 1.29
CA GLU A 15 41.90 -13.26 1.15
C GLU A 15 42.84 -12.68 2.22
N GLU A 16 42.70 -11.40 2.55
CA GLU A 16 43.49 -10.74 3.59
C GLU A 16 43.16 -11.30 4.97
N LYS A 17 41.86 -11.53 5.26
CA LYS A 17 41.42 -12.16 6.52
C LYS A 17 41.99 -13.57 6.69
N LEU A 18 42.02 -14.37 5.62
CA LEU A 18 42.60 -15.71 5.66
C LEU A 18 44.11 -15.68 5.94
N LYS A 19 44.84 -14.73 5.32
CA LYS A 19 46.27 -14.54 5.58
C LYS A 19 46.54 -14.13 7.02
N GLU A 20 45.77 -13.19 7.57
CA GLU A 20 45.90 -12.78 8.98
C GLU A 20 45.60 -13.93 9.94
N LEU A 21 44.54 -14.69 9.69
CA LEU A 21 44.14 -15.84 10.51
C LEU A 21 45.22 -16.94 10.51
N ASN A 22 45.82 -17.23 9.35
CA ASN A 22 46.91 -18.19 9.25
C ASN A 22 48.17 -17.70 9.98
N ARG A 23 48.49 -16.39 9.91
CA ARG A 23 49.63 -15.81 10.63
C ARG A 23 49.44 -15.90 12.15
N MET A 24 48.24 -15.59 12.64
CA MET A 24 47.91 -15.72 14.06
C MET A 24 47.95 -17.18 14.54
N LYS A 25 47.41 -18.11 13.75
CA LYS A 25 47.51 -19.54 14.06
C LYS A 25 48.96 -20.00 14.15
N LEU A 26 49.80 -19.59 13.20
CA LEU A 26 51.21 -19.95 13.16
C LEU A 26 51.99 -19.36 14.35
N SER A 27 51.71 -18.12 14.74
CA SER A 27 52.36 -17.52 15.92
C SER A 27 51.91 -18.20 17.20
N ALA A 28 50.61 -18.49 17.35
CA ALA A 28 50.07 -19.17 18.53
C ALA A 28 50.62 -20.60 18.66
N THR A 29 50.65 -21.39 17.57
CA THR A 29 51.25 -22.73 17.59
C THR A 29 52.76 -22.69 17.80
N GLY A 30 53.45 -21.67 17.26
CA GLY A 30 54.87 -21.43 17.49
C GLY A 30 55.19 -21.16 18.96
N PHE A 31 54.41 -20.31 19.64
CA PHE A 31 54.57 -20.07 21.08
C PHE A 31 54.30 -21.32 21.91
N LEU A 32 53.22 -22.07 21.61
CA LEU A 32 52.92 -23.32 22.30
C LEU A 32 54.07 -24.33 22.14
N ALA A 33 54.56 -24.52 20.93
CA ALA A 33 55.70 -25.41 20.65
C ALA A 33 56.97 -24.95 21.36
N GLY A 34 57.25 -23.65 21.39
CA GLY A 34 58.40 -23.07 22.10
C GLY A 34 58.35 -23.33 23.60
N VAL A 35 57.22 -23.06 24.26
CA VAL A 35 57.03 -23.31 25.69
C VAL A 35 57.12 -24.80 26.01
N THR A 36 56.55 -25.65 25.16
CA THR A 36 56.63 -27.13 25.30
C THR A 36 58.08 -27.62 25.19
N LEU A 37 58.85 -27.06 24.24
CA LEU A 37 60.27 -27.38 24.09
C LEU A 37 61.09 -26.94 25.30
N ILE A 38 60.85 -25.73 25.81
CA ILE A 38 61.52 -25.22 27.03
C ILE A 38 61.22 -26.15 28.21
N PHE A 39 59.96 -26.55 28.39
CA PHE A 39 59.57 -27.50 29.42
C PHE A 39 60.31 -28.85 29.26
N LEU A 40 60.31 -29.44 28.06
CA LEU A 40 61.01 -30.71 27.79
C LEU A 40 62.52 -30.62 28.06
N VAL A 41 63.18 -29.54 27.62
CA VAL A 41 64.61 -29.33 27.84
C VAL A 41 64.92 -29.20 29.33
N MET A 42 64.09 -28.46 30.09
CA MET A 42 64.27 -28.32 31.54
C MET A 42 64.05 -29.64 32.29
N VAL A 43 63.11 -30.47 31.84
CA VAL A 43 62.87 -31.81 32.41
C VAL A 43 64.01 -32.79 32.10
N LEU A 44 64.65 -32.68 30.93
CA LEU A 44 65.73 -33.58 30.49
C LEU A 44 67.12 -33.19 31.03
N LEU A 45 67.31 -31.94 31.44
CA LEU A 45 68.58 -31.46 32.00
C LEU A 45 68.71 -31.87 33.48
N PRO A 46 69.76 -32.62 33.87
CA PRO A 46 69.96 -33.07 35.25
C PRO A 46 70.56 -31.96 36.15
N VAL A 47 70.07 -30.72 36.05
CA VAL A 47 70.59 -29.54 36.78
C VAL A 47 69.50 -28.97 37.67
N HIS A 48 69.61 -29.20 38.98
CA HIS A 48 68.63 -28.78 39.97
C HIS A 48 69.14 -27.52 40.68
N ASN A 49 68.71 -26.35 40.20
CA ASN A 49 68.95 -25.05 40.78
C ASN A 49 67.62 -24.29 40.87
N PHE A 50 67.47 -23.36 41.82
CA PHE A 50 66.24 -22.56 41.97
C PHE A 50 65.74 -21.93 40.65
N TRP A 51 66.66 -21.46 39.82
CA TRP A 51 66.33 -20.87 38.52
C TRP A 51 65.81 -21.88 37.49
N THR A 52 66.32 -23.12 37.49
CA THR A 52 65.85 -24.15 36.55
C THR A 52 64.46 -24.63 36.95
N GLU A 53 64.19 -24.79 38.24
CA GLU A 53 62.88 -25.13 38.79
C GLU A 53 61.82 -24.04 38.52
N LEU A 54 62.19 -22.76 38.68
CA LEU A 54 61.27 -21.65 38.40
C LEU A 54 60.88 -21.59 36.91
N VAL A 55 61.85 -21.79 36.01
CA VAL A 55 61.58 -21.81 34.57
C VAL A 55 60.75 -23.03 34.18
N GLN A 56 61.03 -24.20 34.76
CA GLN A 56 60.25 -25.42 34.55
C GLN A 56 58.79 -25.20 34.98
N ALA A 57 58.54 -24.71 36.20
CA ALA A 57 57.20 -24.49 36.71
C ALA A 57 56.43 -23.43 35.89
N THR A 58 57.11 -22.38 35.45
CA THR A 58 56.52 -21.34 34.59
C THR A 58 56.17 -21.90 33.20
N ALA A 59 57.06 -22.70 32.62
CA ALA A 59 56.83 -23.34 31.32
C ALA A 59 55.70 -24.39 31.40
N GLU A 60 55.63 -25.16 32.49
CA GLU A 60 54.54 -26.11 32.75
C GLU A 60 53.19 -25.38 32.86
N ALA A 61 53.12 -24.33 33.68
CA ALA A 61 51.90 -23.53 33.84
C ALA A 61 51.46 -22.89 32.52
N ALA A 62 52.40 -22.33 31.75
CA ALA A 62 52.12 -21.74 30.44
C ALA A 62 51.65 -22.77 29.40
N MET A 63 52.25 -23.96 29.37
CA MET A 63 51.84 -25.06 28.48
C MET A 63 50.42 -25.55 28.81
N VAL A 64 50.16 -25.84 30.09
CA VAL A 64 48.84 -26.31 30.55
C VAL A 64 47.78 -25.23 30.32
N GLY A 65 48.09 -23.97 30.62
CA GLY A 65 47.19 -22.84 30.38
C GLY A 65 46.81 -22.69 28.90
N ALA A 66 47.80 -22.80 28.00
CA ALA A 66 47.55 -22.73 26.57
C ALA A 66 46.75 -23.93 26.04
N MET A 67 46.94 -25.15 26.58
CA MET A 67 46.11 -26.31 26.26
C MET A 67 44.66 -26.14 26.76
N ALA A 68 44.47 -25.56 27.93
CA ALA A 68 43.15 -25.31 28.50
C ALA A 68 42.35 -24.27 27.67
N ASP A 69 43.00 -23.18 27.26
CA ASP A 69 42.38 -22.17 26.40
C ASP A 69 41.98 -22.75 25.03
N TRP A 70 42.87 -23.54 24.41
CA TRP A 70 42.54 -24.27 23.18
C TRP A 70 41.33 -25.19 23.36
N PHE A 71 41.28 -25.93 24.48
CA PHE A 71 40.16 -26.80 24.79
C PHE A 71 38.87 -26.02 24.98
N ALA A 72 38.89 -24.89 25.69
CA ALA A 72 37.70 -24.07 25.95
C ALA A 72 37.10 -23.50 24.67
N VAL A 73 37.93 -22.89 23.81
CA VAL A 73 37.47 -22.36 22.51
C VAL A 73 36.98 -23.48 21.61
N THR A 74 37.70 -24.60 21.56
CA THR A 74 37.27 -25.74 20.74
C THR A 74 35.96 -26.30 21.26
N ALA A 75 35.80 -26.51 22.57
CA ALA A 75 34.58 -27.00 23.20
C ALA A 75 33.39 -26.05 23.06
N LEU A 76 33.60 -24.76 22.80
CA LEU A 76 32.50 -23.84 22.50
C LEU A 76 31.90 -24.12 21.10
N PHE A 77 32.75 -24.44 20.11
CA PHE A 77 32.34 -24.52 18.70
C PHE A 77 32.29 -25.94 18.12
N ARG A 78 33.05 -26.90 18.67
CA ARG A 78 33.26 -28.26 18.13
C ARG A 78 33.57 -29.26 19.26
N HIS A 79 33.64 -30.53 18.89
CA HIS A 79 34.14 -31.57 19.79
C HIS A 79 35.67 -31.62 19.76
N PRO A 80 36.38 -31.39 20.88
CA PRO A 80 37.82 -31.48 20.93
C PRO A 80 38.29 -32.89 20.58
N MET A 81 39.34 -32.99 19.75
CA MET A 81 39.84 -34.26 19.18
C MET A 81 38.80 -35.11 18.42
N GLY A 82 37.64 -34.56 18.05
CA GLY A 82 36.56 -35.30 17.37
C GLY A 82 35.78 -36.27 18.27
N LEU A 83 36.08 -36.29 19.58
CA LEU A 83 35.41 -37.15 20.55
C LEU A 83 34.17 -36.44 21.11
N LYS A 84 33.01 -37.12 21.06
CA LYS A 84 31.73 -36.60 21.56
C LYS A 84 31.70 -36.59 23.10
N ILE A 85 32.50 -35.72 23.70
CA ILE A 85 32.52 -35.50 25.15
C ILE A 85 31.24 -34.75 25.54
N PRO A 86 30.48 -35.20 26.56
CA PRO A 86 29.29 -34.50 27.02
C PRO A 86 29.63 -33.06 27.44
N HIS A 87 28.76 -32.09 27.16
CA HIS A 87 28.95 -30.66 27.43
C HIS A 87 30.08 -29.97 26.63
N THR A 88 30.41 -30.48 25.43
CA THR A 88 31.24 -29.80 24.43
C THR A 88 30.41 -29.50 23.17
N ALA A 89 30.93 -28.67 22.26
CA ALA A 89 30.18 -28.05 21.16
C ALA A 89 28.96 -27.24 21.64
N ILE A 90 29.12 -26.44 22.71
CA ILE A 90 28.01 -25.75 23.38
C ILE A 90 27.17 -24.89 22.42
N ILE A 91 27.79 -24.12 21.52
CA ILE A 91 27.07 -23.26 20.57
C ILE A 91 26.27 -24.09 19.56
N PRO A 92 26.86 -25.07 18.83
CA PRO A 92 26.09 -25.95 17.95
C PRO A 92 24.95 -26.68 18.66
N THR A 93 25.18 -27.21 19.86
CA THR A 93 24.21 -28.03 20.60
C THR A 93 23.08 -27.18 21.21
N SER A 94 23.35 -25.91 21.53
CA SER A 94 22.36 -24.99 22.12
C SER A 94 21.84 -23.96 21.11
N LYS A 95 22.08 -24.18 19.81
CA LYS A 95 21.73 -23.22 18.75
C LYS A 95 20.25 -22.83 18.79
N ASP A 96 19.37 -23.82 18.96
CA ASP A 96 17.92 -23.60 18.97
C ASP A 96 17.50 -22.77 20.18
N GLN A 97 18.06 -23.06 21.37
CA GLN A 97 17.78 -22.30 22.59
C GLN A 97 18.34 -20.88 22.53
N ILE A 98 19.52 -20.68 21.91
CA ILE A 98 20.09 -19.35 21.67
C ILE A 98 19.21 -18.58 20.69
N GLY A 99 18.77 -19.22 19.61
CA GLY A 99 17.87 -18.63 18.60
C GLY A 99 16.53 -18.20 19.21
N GLU A 100 15.92 -19.05 20.03
CA GLU A 100 14.66 -18.75 20.71
C GLU A 100 14.80 -17.57 21.67
N ARG A 101 15.86 -17.52 22.48
CA ARG A 101 16.13 -16.38 23.39
C ARG A 101 16.44 -15.09 22.63
N LEU A 102 17.19 -15.17 21.53
CA LEU A 102 17.44 -14.01 20.66
C LEU A 102 16.13 -13.51 20.03
N GLY A 103 15.29 -14.42 19.54
CA GLY A 103 13.99 -14.11 18.97
C GLY A 103 13.08 -13.41 19.98
N GLN A 104 12.98 -13.95 21.20
CA GLN A 104 12.24 -13.32 22.30
C GLN A 104 12.79 -11.93 22.66
N PHE A 105 14.12 -11.77 22.69
CA PHE A 105 14.76 -10.48 22.94
C PHE A 105 14.44 -9.47 21.84
N PHE A 106 14.53 -9.87 20.56
CA PHE A 106 14.18 -9.00 19.43
C PHE A 106 12.69 -8.64 19.43
N GLN A 107 11.82 -9.59 19.76
CA GLN A 107 10.39 -9.34 19.88
C GLN A 107 10.08 -8.33 20.98
N HIS A 108 10.66 -8.50 22.17
CA HIS A 108 10.42 -7.61 23.31
C HIS A 108 11.08 -6.23 23.21
N ASN A 109 12.22 -6.10 22.52
CA ASN A 109 12.98 -4.85 22.52
C ASN A 109 12.88 -4.07 21.21
N PHE A 110 12.60 -4.74 20.08
CA PHE A 110 12.59 -4.10 18.76
C PHE A 110 11.25 -4.21 18.03
N LEU A 111 10.41 -5.20 18.35
CA LEU A 111 9.07 -5.37 17.76
C LEU A 111 7.93 -4.88 18.66
N THR A 112 8.22 -4.11 19.71
CA THR A 112 7.16 -3.42 20.44
C THR A 112 6.47 -2.42 19.51
N GLY A 113 5.14 -2.49 19.45
CA GLY A 113 4.32 -1.58 18.65
C GLY A 113 4.78 -0.13 18.81
N ASP A 114 5.04 0.32 20.04
CA ASP A 114 5.50 1.68 20.33
C ASP A 114 6.85 2.05 19.72
N ALA A 115 7.85 1.15 19.72
CA ALA A 115 9.16 1.41 19.13
C ALA A 115 9.09 1.55 17.59
N ILE A 116 8.30 0.68 16.94
CA ILE A 116 8.06 0.73 15.49
C ILE A 116 7.28 2.00 15.14
N THR A 117 6.24 2.30 15.92
CA THR A 117 5.38 3.49 15.74
C THR A 117 6.19 4.78 15.84
N ASN A 118 7.01 4.93 16.89
CA ASN A 118 7.88 6.09 17.08
C ASN A 118 8.92 6.23 15.96
N LYS A 119 9.46 5.11 15.47
CA LYS A 119 10.38 5.13 14.33
C LYS A 119 9.65 5.53 13.04
N LEU A 120 8.43 5.05 12.84
CA LEU A 120 7.59 5.40 11.70
C LEU A 120 7.26 6.89 11.65
N GLN A 121 6.88 7.46 12.79
CA GLN A 121 6.63 8.89 12.94
C GLN A 121 7.87 9.72 12.55
N SER A 122 9.06 9.26 12.92
CA SER A 122 10.31 9.96 12.58
C SER A 122 10.67 9.93 11.09
N MET A 123 10.00 9.11 10.27
CA MET A 123 10.39 8.87 8.87
C MET A 123 9.58 9.64 7.83
N ASN A 124 8.48 10.33 8.22
CA ASN A 124 7.52 10.98 7.33
C ASN A 124 7.23 10.15 6.06
N ILE A 125 6.59 8.99 6.24
CA ILE A 125 6.31 8.05 5.15
C ILE A 125 5.46 8.71 4.08
N ALA A 126 4.41 9.45 4.46
CA ALA A 126 3.55 10.16 3.53
C ALA A 126 4.34 11.15 2.67
N GLY A 127 5.25 11.93 3.26
CA GLY A 127 6.10 12.86 2.52
C GLY A 127 7.08 12.16 1.56
N ARG A 128 7.65 11.01 1.96
CA ARG A 128 8.51 10.20 1.08
C ARG A 128 7.75 9.59 -0.08
N VAL A 129 6.55 9.06 0.17
CA VAL A 129 5.66 8.52 -0.86
C VAL A 129 5.20 9.63 -1.81
N ALA A 130 4.83 10.80 -1.28
CA ALA A 130 4.47 11.97 -2.08
C ALA A 130 5.63 12.44 -2.97
N GLY A 131 6.85 12.55 -2.41
CA GLY A 131 8.05 12.91 -3.16
C GLY A 131 8.40 11.89 -4.24
N TRP A 132 8.25 10.60 -3.94
CA TRP A 132 8.47 9.53 -4.91
C TRP A 132 7.43 9.55 -6.03
N LEU A 133 6.14 9.77 -5.72
CA LEU A 133 5.06 9.89 -6.69
C LEU A 133 5.18 11.14 -7.57
N LYS A 134 5.67 12.26 -7.03
CA LYS A 134 5.87 13.52 -7.76
C LYS A 134 7.03 13.45 -8.76
N THR A 135 7.98 12.54 -8.57
CA THR A 135 9.20 12.48 -9.39
C THR A 135 8.87 11.94 -10.80
N PRO A 136 9.09 12.73 -11.87
CA PRO A 136 8.71 12.32 -13.23
C PRO A 136 9.45 11.08 -13.76
N SER A 137 10.69 10.83 -13.29
CA SER A 137 11.46 9.62 -13.65
C SER A 137 10.81 8.33 -13.14
N ASN A 138 9.93 8.42 -12.15
CA ASN A 138 9.27 7.27 -11.56
C ASN A 138 7.99 6.89 -12.30
N LYS A 139 7.57 7.63 -13.34
CA LYS A 139 6.37 7.34 -14.14
C LYS A 139 6.35 5.92 -14.69
N ASP A 140 7.46 5.49 -15.29
CA ASP A 140 7.55 4.15 -15.89
C ASP A 140 7.56 3.05 -14.83
N GLN A 141 8.23 3.30 -13.69
CA GLN A 141 8.19 2.40 -12.54
C GLN A 141 6.79 2.34 -11.92
N LEU A 142 6.10 3.47 -11.82
CA LEU A 142 4.74 3.57 -11.30
C LEU A 142 3.76 2.84 -12.22
N ALA A 143 3.85 3.04 -13.53
CA ALA A 143 3.04 2.33 -14.51
C ALA A 143 3.26 0.80 -14.42
N ASN A 144 4.51 0.37 -14.23
CA ASN A 144 4.89 -1.04 -14.08
C ASN A 144 4.46 -1.64 -12.73
N ILE A 145 4.54 -0.87 -11.63
CA ILE A 145 4.05 -1.29 -10.31
C ILE A 145 2.51 -1.35 -10.30
N VAL A 146 1.85 -0.41 -10.96
CA VAL A 146 0.40 -0.39 -11.09
C VAL A 146 -0.06 -1.56 -11.97
N SER A 147 0.60 -1.82 -13.10
CA SER A 147 0.22 -2.93 -13.99
C SER A 147 0.46 -4.30 -13.35
N LYS A 148 1.63 -4.52 -12.75
CA LYS A 148 1.99 -5.82 -12.15
C LYS A 148 1.44 -6.01 -10.74
N GLY A 149 1.48 -4.96 -9.93
CA GLY A 149 1.06 -4.98 -8.53
C GLY A 149 -0.45 -5.07 -8.38
N LEU A 150 -1.24 -4.30 -9.14
CA LEU A 150 -2.69 -4.41 -9.09
C LEU A 150 -3.17 -5.76 -9.62
N ALA A 151 -2.58 -6.29 -10.69
CA ALA A 151 -2.92 -7.60 -11.20
C ALA A 151 -2.61 -8.72 -10.17
N GLY A 152 -1.45 -8.65 -9.51
CA GLY A 152 -1.08 -9.58 -8.43
C GLY A 152 -2.03 -9.52 -7.23
N ILE A 153 -2.39 -8.32 -6.78
CA ILE A 153 -3.32 -8.10 -5.67
C ILE A 153 -4.72 -8.61 -6.04
N VAL A 154 -5.21 -8.28 -7.24
CA VAL A 154 -6.53 -8.69 -7.73
C VAL A 154 -6.63 -10.22 -7.94
N ARG A 155 -5.51 -10.90 -8.23
CA ARG A 155 -5.45 -12.37 -8.26
C ARG A 155 -5.46 -13.01 -6.89
N ALA A 156 -4.78 -12.40 -5.92
CA ALA A 156 -4.69 -12.91 -4.56
C ALA A 156 -6.01 -12.75 -3.79
N ILE A 157 -6.86 -11.82 -4.23
CA ILE A 157 -8.18 -11.61 -3.66
C ILE A 157 -9.14 -12.68 -4.19
N ASP A 158 -9.61 -13.51 -3.26
CA ASP A 158 -10.67 -14.49 -3.50
C ASP A 158 -12.04 -13.81 -3.70
N ASP A 159 -12.81 -14.33 -4.66
CA ASP A 159 -14.08 -13.77 -5.11
C ASP A 159 -15.15 -13.87 -3.99
N GLU A 160 -15.10 -14.92 -3.17
CA GLU A 160 -16.02 -15.11 -2.03
C GLU A 160 -15.77 -14.07 -0.92
N SER A 161 -14.51 -13.71 -0.71
CA SER A 161 -14.11 -12.70 0.27
C SER A 161 -14.54 -11.29 -0.13
N VAL A 162 -14.42 -10.94 -1.41
CA VAL A 162 -14.95 -9.67 -1.95
C VAL A 162 -16.45 -9.60 -1.82
N HIS A 163 -17.13 -10.70 -2.15
CA HIS A 163 -18.59 -10.78 -2.05
C HIS A 163 -19.07 -10.52 -0.62
N ARG A 164 -18.45 -11.15 0.39
CA ARG A 164 -18.74 -10.89 1.80
C ARG A 164 -18.48 -9.44 2.21
N VAL A 165 -17.35 -8.86 1.81
CA VAL A 165 -16.99 -7.49 2.19
C VAL A 165 -17.95 -6.48 1.56
N ILE A 166 -18.27 -6.63 0.28
CA ILE A 166 -19.23 -5.77 -0.42
C ILE A 166 -20.60 -5.90 0.24
N ARG A 167 -21.08 -7.13 0.46
CA ARG A 167 -22.37 -7.37 1.14
C ARG A 167 -22.41 -6.72 2.53
N ASN A 168 -21.40 -7.00 3.37
CA ASN A 168 -21.32 -6.44 4.72
C ASN A 168 -21.20 -4.91 4.71
N ALA A 169 -20.47 -4.32 3.76
CA ALA A 169 -20.36 -2.87 3.64
C ALA A 169 -21.68 -2.23 3.21
N LEU A 170 -22.40 -2.84 2.27
CA LEU A 170 -23.68 -2.33 1.78
C LEU A 170 -24.80 -2.51 2.82
N GLU A 171 -24.90 -3.67 3.45
CA GLU A 171 -25.86 -3.94 4.53
C GLU A 171 -25.60 -3.07 5.77
N ASN A 172 -24.34 -2.86 6.15
CA ASN A 172 -24.04 -2.12 7.38
C ASN A 172 -23.91 -0.61 7.20
N ARG A 173 -23.60 -0.10 6.00
CA ARG A 173 -23.41 1.36 5.77
C ARG A 173 -24.43 1.97 4.82
N LEU A 174 -24.82 1.30 3.74
CA LEU A 174 -25.78 1.85 2.78
C LEU A 174 -27.23 1.81 3.33
N ALA A 175 -27.55 0.82 4.16
CA ALA A 175 -28.84 0.76 4.85
C ALA A 175 -29.03 1.87 5.89
N LYS A 176 -27.94 2.31 6.54
CA LYS A 176 -27.99 3.23 7.70
C LYS A 176 -27.97 4.71 7.36
N VAL A 177 -27.66 5.06 6.10
CA VAL A 177 -27.54 6.45 5.65
C VAL A 177 -28.54 6.70 4.54
N PRO A 178 -29.33 7.79 4.60
CA PRO A 178 -30.19 8.16 3.49
C PRO A 178 -29.33 8.49 2.27
N VAL A 179 -29.57 7.82 1.15
CA VAL A 179 -28.73 7.96 -0.06
C VAL A 179 -28.93 9.31 -0.74
N THR A 180 -30.15 9.84 -0.67
CA THR A 180 -30.56 11.08 -1.33
C THR A 180 -29.76 12.31 -0.85
N PRO A 181 -29.60 12.57 0.46
CA PRO A 181 -28.84 13.72 0.92
C PRO A 181 -27.33 13.62 0.66
N VAL A 182 -26.79 12.40 0.61
CA VAL A 182 -25.39 12.16 0.23
C VAL A 182 -25.17 12.49 -1.24
N LEU A 183 -26.09 12.06 -2.11
CA LEU A 183 -26.06 12.40 -3.52
C LEU A 183 -26.17 13.91 -3.75
N GLY A 184 -27.06 14.58 -3.01
CA GLY A 184 -27.18 16.04 -3.07
C GLY A 184 -25.89 16.77 -2.68
N LYS A 185 -25.22 16.37 -1.58
CA LYS A 185 -23.91 16.93 -1.19
C LYS A 185 -22.82 16.67 -2.23
N PHE A 186 -22.82 15.50 -2.84
CA PHE A 186 -21.86 15.15 -3.88
C PHE A 186 -22.06 16.00 -5.15
N LEU A 187 -23.31 16.16 -5.58
CA LEU A 187 -23.66 17.01 -6.72
C LEU A 187 -23.31 18.48 -6.47
N GLU A 188 -23.59 19.00 -5.27
CA GLU A 188 -23.18 20.36 -4.86
C GLU A 188 -21.66 20.57 -4.97
N ASN A 189 -20.85 19.60 -4.51
CA ASN A 189 -19.40 19.73 -4.52
C ASN A 189 -18.77 19.60 -5.91
N ILE A 190 -19.39 18.82 -6.80
CA ILE A 190 -18.85 18.55 -8.15
C ILE A 190 -19.36 19.55 -9.18
N LEU A 191 -20.58 20.04 -9.02
CA LEU A 191 -21.21 21.02 -9.90
C LEU A 191 -20.84 22.46 -9.51
N THR A 192 -19.54 22.73 -9.49
CA THR A 192 -19.03 24.10 -9.44
C THR A 192 -19.43 24.88 -10.70
N ASP A 193 -19.54 26.21 -10.60
CA ASP A 193 -20.09 27.09 -11.66
C ASP A 193 -19.60 26.73 -13.07
N ASN A 194 -18.30 26.54 -13.25
CA ASN A 194 -17.73 26.19 -14.55
C ASN A 194 -18.12 24.79 -15.05
N LYS A 195 -18.20 23.78 -14.17
CA LYS A 195 -18.55 22.39 -14.55
C LYS A 195 -20.03 22.24 -14.82
N ARG A 196 -20.86 22.97 -14.08
CA ARG A 196 -22.31 23.00 -14.27
C ARG A 196 -22.69 23.48 -15.67
N LYS A 197 -21.97 24.47 -16.18
CA LYS A 197 -22.12 24.97 -17.56
C LYS A 197 -21.96 23.88 -18.62
N TYR A 198 -20.92 23.05 -18.49
CA TYR A 198 -20.68 21.95 -19.42
C TYR A 198 -21.74 20.85 -19.31
N LEU A 199 -22.29 20.62 -18.11
CA LEU A 199 -23.33 19.63 -17.90
C LEU A 199 -24.64 20.05 -18.57
N ILE A 200 -25.05 21.32 -18.39
CA ILE A 200 -26.23 21.90 -19.06
C ILE A 200 -26.08 21.80 -20.58
N LEU A 201 -24.91 22.18 -21.13
CA LEU A 201 -24.63 22.06 -22.57
C LEU A 201 -24.65 20.61 -23.04
N GLY A 202 -24.14 19.67 -22.24
CA GLY A 202 -24.14 18.24 -22.53
C GLY A 202 -25.55 17.65 -22.59
N ILE A 203 -26.41 17.99 -21.62
CA ILE A 203 -27.82 17.59 -21.59
C ILE A 203 -28.54 18.17 -22.80
N MET A 204 -28.37 19.47 -23.11
CA MET A 204 -29.00 20.09 -24.28
C MET A 204 -28.58 19.45 -25.60
N LYS A 205 -27.30 19.11 -25.75
CA LYS A 205 -26.79 18.38 -26.91
C LYS A 205 -27.33 16.95 -27.00
N MET A 206 -27.62 16.31 -25.86
CA MET A 206 -28.28 15.00 -25.80
C MET A 206 -29.77 15.13 -26.15
N SER A 207 -30.48 16.08 -25.56
CA SER A 207 -31.89 16.36 -25.82
C SER A 207 -32.14 16.68 -27.29
N GLY A 208 -31.28 17.47 -27.94
CA GLY A 208 -31.39 17.76 -29.38
C GLY A 208 -31.19 16.54 -30.27
N ARG A 209 -30.41 15.54 -29.82
CA ARG A 209 -30.26 14.25 -30.53
C ARG A 209 -31.46 13.34 -30.28
N LEU A 210 -31.87 13.20 -29.02
CA LEU A 210 -33.03 12.40 -28.61
C LEU A 210 -34.33 12.91 -29.25
N LEU A 211 -34.52 14.22 -29.37
CA LEU A 211 -35.69 14.80 -30.03
C LEU A 211 -35.77 14.45 -31.52
N LYS A 212 -34.61 14.29 -32.17
CA LYS A 212 -34.52 13.89 -33.58
C LYS A 212 -34.73 12.38 -33.76
N ASP A 213 -34.26 11.58 -32.82
CA ASP A 213 -34.35 10.11 -32.89
C ASP A 213 -35.70 9.58 -32.37
N TYR A 214 -36.41 10.33 -31.54
CA TYR A 214 -37.72 9.99 -30.94
C TYR A 214 -38.88 10.85 -31.48
N GLU A 215 -38.76 11.38 -32.70
CA GLU A 215 -39.81 12.19 -33.34
C GLU A 215 -41.19 11.50 -33.34
N ILE A 216 -41.23 10.22 -33.72
CA ILE A 216 -42.48 9.47 -33.88
C ILE A 216 -43.17 9.19 -32.53
N PRO A 217 -42.50 8.66 -31.49
CA PRO A 217 -43.11 8.45 -30.17
C PRO A 217 -43.61 9.72 -29.50
N ILE A 218 -42.90 10.85 -29.67
CA ILE A 218 -43.31 12.13 -29.08
C ILE A 218 -44.58 12.65 -29.75
N ARG A 219 -44.69 12.56 -31.08
CA ARG A 219 -45.94 12.90 -31.80
C ARG A 219 -47.12 12.05 -31.33
N ILE A 220 -46.91 10.74 -31.13
CA ILE A 220 -47.95 9.83 -30.63
C ILE A 220 -48.38 10.23 -29.22
N LYS A 221 -47.43 10.49 -28.32
CA LYS A 221 -47.75 10.84 -26.93
C LYS A 221 -48.44 12.20 -26.80
N ILE A 222 -48.09 13.17 -27.65
CA ILE A 222 -48.79 14.45 -27.72
C ILE A 222 -50.23 14.22 -28.19
N ALA A 223 -50.43 13.44 -29.25
CA ALA A 223 -51.78 13.12 -29.75
C ALA A 223 -52.65 12.35 -28.73
N GLU A 224 -52.05 11.54 -27.85
CA GLU A 224 -52.75 10.85 -26.76
C GLU A 224 -53.19 11.78 -25.62
N GLU A 225 -52.38 12.78 -25.30
CA GLU A 225 -52.63 13.72 -24.20
C GLU A 225 -53.39 14.98 -24.68
N THR A 226 -53.54 15.18 -26.00
CA THR A 226 -54.29 16.29 -26.59
C THR A 226 -55.81 16.09 -26.36
N PRO A 227 -56.52 17.08 -25.78
CA PRO A 227 -57.96 17.00 -25.57
C PRO A 227 -58.77 16.85 -26.87
N TRP A 228 -59.89 16.13 -26.82
CA TRP A 228 -60.75 15.82 -27.98
C TRP A 228 -61.34 17.05 -28.73
N TRP A 229 -61.35 18.23 -28.11
CA TRP A 229 -61.83 19.48 -28.71
C TRP A 229 -60.74 20.24 -29.48
N PHE A 230 -59.52 19.72 -29.52
CA PHE A 230 -58.37 20.36 -30.14
C PHE A 230 -58.26 20.00 -31.64
N PRO A 231 -58.07 20.97 -32.55
CA PRO A 231 -58.01 20.69 -33.99
C PRO A 231 -56.71 19.97 -34.40
N ALA A 232 -56.82 18.81 -35.07
CA ALA A 232 -55.69 17.98 -35.54
C ALA A 232 -54.54 18.70 -36.29
N PRO A 233 -54.76 19.69 -37.19
CA PRO A 233 -53.65 20.40 -37.86
C PRO A 233 -52.89 21.37 -36.92
N ILE A 234 -53.34 21.54 -35.68
CA ILE A 234 -52.66 22.34 -34.66
C ILE A 234 -51.66 21.47 -33.88
N ASP A 235 -51.84 20.15 -33.76
CA ASP A 235 -50.90 19.24 -33.10
C ASP A 235 -49.54 19.16 -33.84
N ASP A 236 -49.57 19.02 -35.17
CA ASP A 236 -48.34 19.02 -35.98
C ASP A 236 -47.60 20.36 -35.91
N LYS A 237 -48.35 21.48 -35.89
CA LYS A 237 -47.76 22.81 -35.72
C LYS A 237 -47.17 23.01 -34.32
N ILE A 238 -47.78 22.45 -33.28
CA ILE A 238 -47.25 22.51 -31.91
C ILE A 238 -45.96 21.70 -31.81
N TYR A 239 -45.95 20.47 -32.35
CA TYR A 239 -44.75 19.66 -32.43
C TYR A 239 -43.63 20.40 -33.17
N ASP A 240 -43.91 20.91 -34.38
CA ASP A 240 -42.93 21.63 -35.18
C ASP A 240 -42.46 22.92 -34.46
N ARG A 241 -43.34 23.59 -33.71
CA ARG A 241 -42.99 24.78 -32.90
C ARG A 241 -42.11 24.42 -31.70
N ILE A 242 -42.38 23.32 -31.01
CA ILE A 242 -41.58 22.80 -29.87
C ILE A 242 -40.19 22.37 -30.37
N VAL A 243 -40.13 21.61 -31.46
CA VAL A 243 -38.86 21.18 -32.07
C VAL A 243 -38.04 22.36 -32.57
N THR A 244 -38.69 23.34 -33.21
CA THR A 244 -38.05 24.58 -33.65
C THR A 244 -37.53 25.37 -32.45
N MET A 245 -38.29 25.48 -31.36
CA MET A 245 -37.88 26.19 -30.15
C MET A 245 -36.68 25.50 -29.47
N ILE A 246 -36.67 24.17 -29.37
CA ILE A 246 -35.54 23.40 -28.81
C ILE A 246 -34.30 23.50 -29.70
N SER A 247 -34.48 23.49 -31.03
CA SER A 247 -33.39 23.66 -31.99
C SER A 247 -32.82 25.09 -31.97
N GLN A 248 -33.67 26.10 -31.88
CA GLN A 248 -33.26 27.50 -31.68
C GLN A 248 -32.57 27.70 -30.33
N LEU A 249 -33.00 26.99 -29.27
CA LEU A 249 -32.32 26.96 -27.98
C LEU A 249 -30.87 26.49 -28.12
N LYS A 250 -30.69 25.36 -28.81
CA LYS A 250 -29.39 24.74 -29.07
C LYS A 250 -28.48 25.70 -29.83
N ASP A 251 -28.97 26.29 -30.92
CA ASP A 251 -28.17 27.17 -31.77
C ASP A 251 -27.81 28.49 -31.06
N ASN A 252 -28.71 29.03 -30.22
CA ASN A 252 -28.46 30.23 -29.43
C ASN A 252 -27.47 30.00 -28.26
N LEU A 253 -27.38 28.78 -27.72
CA LEU A 253 -26.48 28.42 -26.62
C LEU A 253 -25.01 28.22 -27.07
N GLU A 254 -24.77 27.84 -28.32
CA GLU A 254 -23.41 27.75 -28.89
C GLU A 254 -22.78 29.14 -29.14
N VAL A 255 -23.60 30.18 -29.36
CA VAL A 255 -23.14 31.51 -29.78
C VAL A 255 -23.16 32.55 -28.66
N ASN A 256 -24.10 32.46 -27.69
CA ASN A 256 -24.22 33.47 -26.65
C ASN A 256 -24.45 32.84 -25.26
N HIS A 257 -23.44 32.96 -24.39
CA HIS A 257 -23.43 32.32 -23.06
C HIS A 257 -24.32 33.02 -22.01
N SER A 258 -24.94 34.16 -22.33
CA SER A 258 -25.82 34.93 -21.44
C SER A 258 -27.29 34.78 -21.83
N ASN A 259 -27.76 33.53 -21.98
CA ASN A 259 -29.14 33.23 -22.34
C ASN A 259 -29.99 33.05 -21.06
N PRO A 260 -31.15 33.73 -20.91
CA PRO A 260 -32.07 33.57 -19.78
C PRO A 260 -32.54 32.13 -19.50
N LEU A 261 -32.41 31.24 -20.47
CA LEU A 261 -32.72 29.80 -20.31
C LEU A 261 -31.64 29.05 -19.54
N TYR A 262 -30.39 29.50 -19.61
CA TYR A 262 -29.30 28.95 -18.80
C TYR A 262 -29.59 29.17 -17.32
N GLU A 263 -30.01 30.38 -16.94
CA GLU A 263 -30.40 30.71 -15.56
C GLU A 263 -31.58 29.88 -15.08
N GLN A 264 -32.55 29.56 -15.95
CA GLN A 264 -33.67 28.68 -15.59
C GLN A 264 -33.22 27.24 -15.31
N PHE A 265 -32.34 26.68 -16.15
CA PHE A 265 -31.77 25.35 -15.91
C PHE A 265 -30.88 25.30 -14.67
N ASP A 266 -30.12 26.37 -14.43
CA ASP A 266 -29.27 26.51 -13.27
C ASP A 266 -30.09 26.50 -11.97
N ASN A 267 -31.17 27.30 -11.93
CA ASN A 267 -32.11 27.33 -10.82
C ASN A 267 -32.79 25.97 -10.59
N LEU A 268 -33.12 25.22 -11.65
CA LEU A 268 -33.68 23.86 -11.52
C LEU A 268 -32.67 22.87 -10.93
N ILE A 269 -31.39 22.99 -11.28
CA ILE A 269 -30.33 22.17 -10.70
C ILE A 269 -30.14 22.50 -9.22
N ASP A 270 -30.18 23.78 -8.84
CA ASP A 270 -30.10 24.19 -7.43
C ASP A 270 -31.30 23.71 -6.63
N GLN A 271 -32.51 23.84 -7.16
CA GLN A 271 -33.72 23.31 -6.54
C GLN A 271 -33.63 21.79 -6.39
N LEU A 272 -33.18 21.07 -7.41
CA LEU A 272 -33.01 19.62 -7.32
C LEU A 272 -31.97 19.24 -6.26
N ILE A 273 -30.81 19.90 -6.21
CA ILE A 273 -29.77 19.65 -5.19
C ILE A 273 -30.32 19.95 -3.79
N HIS A 274 -31.05 21.05 -3.65
CA HIS A 274 -31.69 21.43 -2.40
C HIS A 274 -32.72 20.38 -1.95
N ASP A 275 -33.58 19.94 -2.86
CA ASP A 275 -34.63 18.97 -2.59
C ASP A 275 -34.05 17.59 -2.29
N LEU A 276 -33.00 17.16 -2.99
CA LEU A 276 -32.28 15.92 -2.67
C LEU A 276 -31.69 15.94 -1.26
N LYS A 277 -31.32 17.12 -0.73
CA LYS A 277 -30.74 17.29 0.60
C LYS A 277 -31.78 17.40 1.72
N HIS A 278 -32.91 18.04 1.47
CA HIS A 278 -33.83 18.47 2.53
C HIS A 278 -35.28 18.03 2.34
N SER A 279 -35.70 17.64 1.14
CA SER A 279 -37.10 17.29 0.87
C SER A 279 -37.40 15.86 1.34
N GLU A 280 -38.36 15.75 2.25
CA GLU A 280 -38.82 14.47 2.80
C GLU A 280 -39.32 13.51 1.70
N ALA A 281 -40.03 14.03 0.71
CA ALA A 281 -40.53 13.25 -0.43
C ALA A 281 -39.40 12.66 -1.31
N PHE A 282 -38.31 13.40 -1.51
CA PHE A 282 -37.15 12.91 -2.27
C PHE A 282 -36.32 11.92 -1.46
N ILE A 283 -36.23 12.11 -0.14
CA ILE A 283 -35.58 11.16 0.76
C ILE A 283 -36.38 9.85 0.73
N GLU A 284 -37.69 9.88 0.94
CA GLU A 284 -38.56 8.70 0.91
C GLU A 284 -38.49 7.98 -0.44
N ARG A 285 -38.54 8.71 -1.56
CA ARG A 285 -38.45 8.12 -2.90
C ARG A 285 -37.08 7.54 -3.20
N GLY A 286 -36.01 8.18 -2.73
CA GLY A 286 -34.66 7.64 -2.83
C GLY A 286 -34.46 6.40 -1.94
N GLU A 287 -35.10 6.34 -0.79
CA GLU A 287 -35.10 5.18 0.10
C GLU A 287 -35.90 4.00 -0.50
N MET A 288 -37.01 4.27 -1.19
CA MET A 288 -37.72 3.25 -1.96
C MET A 288 -36.86 2.69 -3.08
N ILE A 289 -36.26 3.55 -3.92
CA ILE A 289 -35.35 3.12 -5.00
C ILE A 289 -34.14 2.38 -4.43
N LYS A 290 -33.59 2.85 -3.30
CA LYS A 290 -32.52 2.16 -2.58
C LYS A 290 -32.97 0.77 -2.16
N THR A 291 -34.14 0.64 -1.56
CA THR A 291 -34.66 -0.65 -1.09
C THR A 291 -34.92 -1.60 -2.25
N GLU A 292 -35.53 -1.11 -3.33
CA GLU A 292 -35.78 -1.86 -4.57
C GLU A 292 -34.48 -2.34 -5.23
N LEU A 293 -33.48 -1.46 -5.37
CA LEU A 293 -32.15 -1.82 -5.84
C LEU A 293 -31.44 -2.77 -4.88
N LEU A 294 -31.60 -2.58 -3.56
CA LEU A 294 -30.96 -3.45 -2.59
C LEU A 294 -31.57 -4.86 -2.62
N ASP A 295 -32.87 -4.98 -2.84
CA ASP A 295 -33.59 -6.26 -2.81
C ASP A 295 -33.42 -7.05 -4.12
N ASP A 296 -33.58 -6.38 -5.28
CA ASP A 296 -33.51 -7.01 -6.61
C ASP A 296 -32.06 -7.24 -7.09
N THR A 297 -31.12 -6.36 -6.72
CA THR A 297 -29.76 -6.37 -7.29
C THR A 297 -28.68 -7.00 -6.39
N LEU A 298 -28.86 -7.08 -5.06
CA LEU A 298 -27.87 -7.71 -4.16
C LEU A 298 -28.12 -9.20 -3.87
N SER A 299 -29.32 -9.69 -4.16
CA SER A 299 -29.65 -11.11 -4.05
C SER A 299 -29.10 -11.94 -5.22
N GLY A 300 -28.68 -11.28 -6.31
CA GLY A 300 -28.19 -11.91 -7.55
C GLY A 300 -26.70 -11.72 -7.85
N ASP A 301 -26.30 -12.11 -9.07
CA ASP A 301 -24.90 -12.14 -9.53
C ASP A 301 -24.25 -10.76 -9.78
N LEU A 302 -24.94 -9.63 -9.59
CA LEU A 302 -24.43 -8.33 -10.07
C LEU A 302 -23.10 -7.91 -9.40
N PRO A 303 -22.93 -7.97 -8.06
CA PRO A 303 -21.65 -7.64 -7.43
C PRO A 303 -20.51 -8.52 -7.94
N ILE A 304 -20.80 -9.80 -8.18
CA ILE A 304 -19.88 -10.79 -8.74
C ILE A 304 -19.54 -10.44 -10.20
N LYS A 305 -20.52 -10.07 -11.01
CA LYS A 305 -20.32 -9.63 -12.41
C LYS A 305 -19.52 -8.33 -12.49
N VAL A 306 -19.78 -7.36 -11.60
CA VAL A 306 -19.02 -6.11 -11.51
C VAL A 306 -17.57 -6.41 -11.11
N TRP A 307 -17.37 -7.21 -10.06
CA TRP A 307 -16.05 -7.66 -9.64
C TRP A 307 -15.31 -8.40 -10.76
N HIS A 308 -15.98 -9.34 -11.44
CA HIS A 308 -15.40 -10.10 -12.54
C HIS A 308 -15.09 -9.22 -13.77
N THR A 309 -15.90 -8.18 -14.03
CA THR A 309 -15.62 -7.19 -15.08
C THR A 309 -14.40 -6.35 -14.74
N ILE A 310 -14.24 -5.93 -13.48
CA ILE A 310 -13.06 -5.20 -13.00
C ILE A 310 -11.82 -6.11 -13.06
N LYS A 311 -11.94 -7.33 -12.54
CA LYS A 311 -10.89 -8.35 -12.53
C LYS A 311 -10.43 -8.71 -13.93
N SER A 312 -11.36 -8.98 -14.85
CA SER A 312 -11.03 -9.27 -16.25
C SER A 312 -10.38 -8.06 -16.93
N ARG A 313 -10.87 -6.83 -16.75
CA ARG A 313 -10.20 -5.64 -17.33
C ARG A 313 -8.81 -5.38 -16.76
N LEU A 314 -8.59 -5.63 -15.47
CA LEU A 314 -7.27 -5.46 -14.86
C LEU A 314 -6.29 -6.59 -15.22
N ILE A 315 -6.79 -7.81 -15.44
CA ILE A 315 -5.97 -8.98 -15.80
C ILE A 315 -5.70 -9.06 -17.32
N LEU A 316 -6.64 -8.65 -18.17
CA LEU A 316 -6.53 -8.73 -19.64
C LEU A 316 -5.45 -7.81 -20.24
N HIS A 317 -4.95 -6.84 -19.49
CA HIS A 317 -3.91 -5.90 -19.96
C HIS A 317 -2.48 -6.34 -19.60
N GLU A 318 -2.27 -7.60 -19.24
CA GLU A 318 -0.95 -8.12 -18.83
C GLU A 318 0.02 -8.34 -20.00
N GLY A 319 -0.44 -8.30 -21.26
CA GLY A 319 0.36 -8.64 -22.44
C GLY A 319 0.77 -7.46 -23.33
N GLU A 320 0.08 -6.33 -23.28
CA GLU A 320 0.41 -5.16 -24.10
C GLU A 320 1.00 -4.07 -23.22
N SER A 321 2.31 -3.88 -23.34
CA SER A 321 3.04 -2.68 -22.91
C SER A 321 2.59 -1.42 -23.68
N SER A 322 1.28 -1.22 -23.86
CA SER A 322 0.74 -0.02 -24.46
C SER A 322 0.56 1.01 -23.34
N SER A 323 1.48 1.97 -23.32
CA SER A 323 1.50 3.14 -22.44
C SER A 323 0.15 3.88 -22.36
N ALA A 324 -0.74 3.71 -23.35
CA ALA A 324 -2.00 4.44 -23.48
C ALA A 324 -3.02 4.18 -22.35
N THR A 325 -3.09 2.99 -21.76
CA THR A 325 -4.13 2.63 -20.77
C THR A 325 -3.73 2.98 -19.33
N HIS A 326 -2.42 3.02 -19.05
CA HIS A 326 -1.89 3.26 -17.71
C HIS A 326 -1.53 4.72 -17.46
N GLU A 327 -1.39 5.52 -18.52
CA GLU A 327 -1.01 6.93 -18.42
C GLU A 327 -2.05 7.85 -17.74
N PRO A 328 -3.37 7.63 -17.86
CA PRO A 328 -4.36 8.37 -17.05
C PRO A 328 -4.26 8.03 -15.56
N ILE A 329 -4.02 6.76 -15.23
CA ILE A 329 -3.89 6.30 -13.83
C ILE A 329 -2.58 6.81 -13.23
N ALA A 330 -1.47 6.70 -13.97
CA ALA A 330 -0.17 7.24 -13.55
C ALA A 330 -0.23 8.76 -13.38
N ARG A 331 -0.88 9.50 -14.29
CA ARG A 331 -1.11 10.95 -14.14
C ARG A 331 -1.94 11.27 -12.90
N GLY A 332 -3.04 10.56 -12.67
CA GLY A 332 -3.85 10.76 -11.47
C GLY A 332 -3.07 10.49 -10.18
N LEU A 333 -2.24 9.45 -10.14
CA LEU A 333 -1.37 9.16 -8.99
C LEU A 333 -0.28 10.21 -8.79
N MET A 334 0.26 10.77 -9.87
CA MET A 334 1.18 11.90 -9.78
C MET A 334 0.51 13.18 -9.31
N GLU A 335 -0.71 13.48 -9.76
CA GLU A 335 -1.51 14.61 -9.28
C GLU A 335 -1.85 14.47 -7.80
N ILE A 336 -2.16 13.24 -7.35
CA ILE A 336 -2.32 12.92 -5.93
C ILE A 336 -1.01 13.12 -5.17
N GLY A 337 0.13 12.66 -5.72
CA GLY A 337 1.45 12.87 -5.13
C GLY A 337 1.82 14.36 -5.02
N GLU A 338 1.51 15.14 -6.05
CA GLU A 338 1.70 16.59 -6.11
C GLU A 338 0.82 17.28 -5.05
N ALA A 339 -0.48 16.97 -4.99
CA ALA A 339 -1.41 17.51 -4.01
C ALA A 339 -1.01 17.14 -2.56
N LEU A 340 -0.66 15.87 -2.33
CA LEU A 340 -0.21 15.39 -1.03
C LEU A 340 1.11 16.04 -0.63
N SER A 341 2.02 16.36 -1.58
CA SER A 341 3.29 17.03 -1.26
C SER A 341 3.14 18.46 -0.75
N HIS A 342 2.05 19.15 -1.10
CA HIS A 342 1.78 20.53 -0.71
C HIS A 342 0.86 20.67 0.52
N ASP A 343 0.11 19.62 0.88
CA ASP A 343 -0.80 19.62 2.03
C ASP A 343 -0.21 18.84 3.22
N LEU A 344 0.44 19.57 4.13
CA LEU A 344 1.02 19.01 5.35
C LEU A 344 -0.04 18.38 6.27
N ALA A 345 -1.26 18.93 6.32
CA ALA A 345 -2.33 18.38 7.16
C ALA A 345 -2.85 17.05 6.62
N MET A 346 -2.87 16.89 5.29
CA MET A 346 -3.23 15.63 4.64
C MET A 346 -2.12 14.58 4.78
N GLN A 347 -0.84 14.98 4.73
CA GLN A 347 0.28 14.09 5.05
C GLN A 347 0.20 13.57 6.50
N ASP A 348 -0.10 14.43 7.46
CA ASP A 348 -0.23 14.04 8.87
C ASP A 348 -1.39 13.06 9.08
N ARG A 349 -2.54 13.30 8.45
CA ARG A 349 -3.68 12.36 8.49
C ARG A 349 -3.31 10.99 7.89
N LEU A 350 -2.57 10.98 6.78
CA LEU A 350 -2.15 9.75 6.12
C LEU A 350 -1.11 9.00 6.98
N ASN A 351 -0.13 9.70 7.53
CA ASN A 351 0.87 9.15 8.46
C ASN A 351 0.18 8.52 9.68
N ASN A 352 -0.76 9.22 10.31
CA ASN A 352 -1.52 8.71 11.46
C ASN A 352 -2.39 7.50 11.10
N GLY A 353 -2.96 7.47 9.88
CA GLY A 353 -3.73 6.33 9.38
C GLY A 353 -2.86 5.09 9.15
N ILE A 354 -1.70 5.26 8.51
CA ILE A 354 -0.70 4.19 8.29
C ILE A 354 -0.21 3.65 9.64
N GLU A 355 0.08 4.55 10.58
CA GLU A 355 0.49 4.21 11.94
C GLU A 355 -0.56 3.35 12.65
N THR A 356 -1.82 3.77 12.61
CA THR A 356 -2.94 3.04 13.22
C THR A 356 -3.10 1.65 12.62
N GLY A 357 -3.01 1.55 11.28
CA GLY A 357 -3.09 0.26 10.58
C GLY A 357 -1.94 -0.69 10.93
N ILE A 358 -0.70 -0.17 10.98
CA ILE A 358 0.48 -0.97 11.34
C ILE A 358 0.42 -1.38 12.81
N ARG A 359 -0.01 -0.51 13.72
CA ARG A 359 -0.22 -0.87 15.13
C ARG A 359 -1.27 -1.98 15.27
N HIS A 360 -2.35 -1.91 14.49
CA HIS A 360 -3.37 -2.96 14.49
C HIS A 360 -2.82 -4.30 13.97
N LEU A 361 -2.06 -4.28 12.87
CA LEU A 361 -1.43 -5.49 12.32
C LEU A 361 -0.38 -6.09 13.25
N ILE A 362 0.45 -5.27 13.90
CA ILE A 362 1.45 -5.75 14.88
C ILE A 362 0.75 -6.32 16.10
N ASN A 363 -0.32 -5.68 16.59
CA ASN A 363 -1.06 -6.20 17.74
C ASN A 363 -1.80 -7.51 17.41
N GLN A 364 -2.24 -7.69 16.16
CA GLN A 364 -3.00 -8.87 15.74
C GLN A 364 -2.13 -10.04 15.27
N TYR A 365 -0.99 -9.76 14.64
CA TYR A 365 -0.13 -10.76 14.00
C TYR A 365 1.33 -10.74 14.51
N GLY A 366 1.67 -9.88 15.46
CA GLY A 366 3.04 -9.75 15.99
C GLY A 366 3.59 -11.04 16.58
N ASP A 367 2.72 -11.87 17.18
CA ASP A 367 3.10 -13.18 17.71
C ASP A 367 3.39 -14.22 16.61
N GLU A 368 2.73 -14.12 15.45
CA GLU A 368 3.03 -14.99 14.29
C GLU A 368 4.32 -14.58 13.59
N ILE A 369 4.60 -13.28 13.50
CA ILE A 369 5.86 -12.76 12.94
C ILE A 369 7.05 -13.18 13.83
N GLY A 370 6.90 -13.15 15.16
CA GLY A 370 7.91 -13.63 16.09
C GLY A 370 8.24 -15.12 15.92
N LYS A 371 7.22 -15.95 15.64
CA LYS A 371 7.41 -17.40 15.38
C LYS A 371 8.15 -17.68 14.07
N LEU A 372 7.95 -16.83 13.05
CA LEU A 372 8.62 -16.95 11.75
C LEU A 372 10.12 -16.63 11.78
N ILE A 373 10.58 -15.85 12.76
CA ILE A 373 12.01 -15.52 12.97
C ILE A 373 12.70 -16.56 13.87
N ALA A 374 11.91 -17.28 14.70
CA ALA A 374 12.41 -18.32 15.59
C ALA A 374 12.67 -19.66 14.90
N HIS A 375 12.32 -19.81 13.62
CA HIS A 375 12.69 -20.91 12.73
C HIS A 375 13.72 -20.42 11.71
#